data_AF-A0A2I0NUZ8-F1
#
_entry.id   AF-A0A2I0NUZ8-F1
#
_cell.length_a   1.000
_cell.length_b   1.000
_cell.length_c   1.000
_cell.angle_alpha   90.00
_cell.angle_beta   90.00
_cell.angle_gamma   90.00
#
_symmetry.space_group_name_H-M   'P 1'
#
loop_
_entity.id
_entity.type
_entity.pdbx_description
1 polymer ?
#
loop_
_entity_poly.entity_id
_entity_poly.type
_entity_poly.pdbx_seq_one_letter_code
_entity_poly.pdbx_strand_id
1 'polypeptide(L)'
;MNNTDNERGNLSIDFLAGFTIFLLAFIWVASMVSGIMVNLQSSHIDYDAVAYRTGVILVEDPGWPASPPWEFSTDAQKYDISRFGLANSKDSPSILSQDKVNRFFCTSFIYPDDYHTRAIFGDNPYRFNISVRDEETGQNQSVGDILPDGYGYIRRLVKIKSPSNASIGSSYFVNHKYNNTGVPSDFNVSRHEFSILINNTRLQTEQKNPMYQIDPVREQIMINITDLNSTIFPSPLTTNLPVKIKLDSIKVYKTEGG
;
A
#
# COMPACT_ATOMS: atom_id res chain seq x y z
N MET A 1 13.13 34.32 -93.71
CA MET A 1 12.40 33.10 -93.32
C MET A 1 13.42 31.98 -93.22
N ASN A 2 13.64 31.26 -92.14
CA ASN A 2 13.03 31.21 -90.82
C ASN A 2 14.13 30.71 -89.87
N ASN A 3 14.38 31.42 -88.78
CA ASN A 3 15.28 30.97 -87.72
C ASN A 3 14.45 30.50 -86.49
N THR A 4 13.31 29.87 -86.76
CA THR A 4 12.29 29.49 -85.75
C THR A 4 12.47 28.08 -85.22
N ASP A 5 13.44 27.32 -85.73
CA ASP A 5 13.62 25.91 -85.37
C ASP A 5 14.58 25.72 -84.18
N ASN A 6 15.47 26.69 -83.91
CA ASN A 6 16.39 26.64 -82.76
C ASN A 6 15.71 26.94 -81.41
N GLU A 7 14.64 27.72 -81.40
CA GLU A 7 13.97 28.13 -80.15
C GLU A 7 13.13 26.99 -79.55
N ARG A 8 12.58 26.10 -80.38
CA ARG A 8 11.79 24.94 -79.93
C ARG A 8 12.66 23.84 -79.31
N GLY A 9 13.86 23.63 -79.84
CA GLY A 9 14.84 22.68 -79.29
C GLY A 9 15.35 23.11 -77.91
N ASN A 10 15.72 24.39 -77.76
CA ASN A 10 16.14 24.96 -76.48
C ASN A 10 15.05 24.86 -75.40
N LEU A 11 13.79 25.15 -75.76
CA LEU A 11 12.68 25.10 -74.80
C LEU A 11 12.41 23.67 -74.28
N SER A 12 12.64 22.64 -75.12
CA SER A 12 12.54 21.23 -74.72
C SER A 12 13.72 20.75 -73.85
N ILE A 13 14.93 21.26 -74.11
CA ILE A 13 16.14 20.95 -73.35
C ILE A 13 16.11 21.60 -71.97
N ASP A 14 15.68 22.86 -71.88
CA ASP A 14 15.58 23.59 -70.62
C ASP A 14 14.49 22.98 -69.71
N PHE A 15 13.39 22.50 -70.29
CA PHE A 15 12.37 21.75 -69.55
C PHE A 15 12.89 20.41 -69.03
N LEU A 16 13.64 19.65 -69.85
CA LEU A 16 14.20 18.37 -69.44
C LEU A 16 15.26 18.54 -68.34
N ALA A 17 16.11 19.57 -68.46
CA ALA A 17 17.10 19.92 -67.46
C ALA A 17 16.44 20.38 -66.15
N GLY A 18 15.42 21.24 -66.24
CA GLY A 18 14.65 21.68 -65.07
C GLY A 18 13.93 20.52 -64.37
N PHE A 19 13.32 19.62 -65.14
CA PHE A 19 12.61 18.46 -64.59
C PHE A 19 13.55 17.43 -63.93
N THR A 20 14.75 17.22 -64.49
CA THR A 20 15.75 16.33 -63.89
C THR A 20 16.34 16.90 -62.61
N ILE A 21 16.63 18.21 -62.56
CA ILE A 21 17.04 18.91 -61.33
C ILE A 21 15.95 18.83 -60.27
N PHE A 22 14.68 19.05 -60.66
CA PHE A 22 13.54 18.92 -59.77
C PHE A 22 13.40 17.50 -59.20
N LEU A 23 13.49 16.46 -60.04
CA LEU A 23 13.41 15.06 -59.58
C LEU A 23 14.55 14.70 -58.64
N LEU A 24 15.78 15.13 -58.94
CA LEU A 24 16.93 14.89 -58.05
C LEU A 24 16.75 15.59 -56.70
N ALA A 25 16.31 16.85 -56.69
CA ALA A 25 16.02 17.58 -55.48
C ALA A 25 14.87 16.93 -54.69
N PHE A 26 13.82 16.46 -55.37
CA PHE A 26 12.69 15.79 -54.74
C PHE A 26 13.08 14.47 -54.08
N ILE A 27 13.87 13.63 -54.76
CA ILE A 27 14.38 12.37 -54.21
C ILE A 27 15.26 12.64 -52.97
N TRP A 28 16.11 13.67 -53.04
CA TRP A 28 16.95 14.07 -51.91
C TRP A 28 16.12 14.50 -50.70
N VAL A 29 15.12 15.37 -50.90
CA VAL A 29 14.19 15.81 -49.84
C VAL A 29 13.38 14.62 -49.28
N ALA A 30 12.83 13.77 -50.14
CA ALA A 30 12.07 12.60 -49.72
C ALA A 30 12.92 11.62 -48.89
N SER A 31 14.19 11.42 -49.26
CA SER A 31 15.12 10.60 -48.48
C SER A 31 15.43 11.19 -47.09
N MET A 32 15.48 12.52 -46.96
CA MET A 32 15.70 13.18 -45.67
C MET A 32 14.46 13.11 -44.77
N VAL A 33 13.25 13.17 -45.32
CA VAL A 33 12.00 13.02 -44.56
C VAL A 33 11.93 11.65 -43.86
N SER A 34 12.34 10.58 -44.53
CA SER A 34 12.46 9.25 -43.90
C SER A 34 13.48 9.22 -42.77
N GLY A 35 14.62 9.93 -42.90
CA GLY A 35 15.63 10.04 -41.84
C GLY A 35 15.13 10.73 -40.57
N ILE A 36 14.23 11.70 -40.70
CA ILE A 36 13.59 12.37 -39.55
C ILE A 36 12.61 11.44 -38.83
N MET A 37 11.92 10.55 -39.56
CA MET A 37 10.97 9.61 -38.96
C MET A 37 11.62 8.39 -38.31
N VAL A 38 12.82 7.99 -38.74
CA VAL A 38 13.57 6.88 -38.12
C VAL A 38 13.96 7.19 -36.66
N ASN A 39 14.19 8.45 -36.32
CA ASN A 39 14.54 8.86 -34.96
C ASN A 39 13.31 9.11 -34.06
N LEU A 40 12.10 8.85 -34.56
CA LEU A 40 10.86 8.79 -33.75
C LEU A 40 10.54 7.36 -33.31
N GLN A 41 11.43 6.39 -33.55
CA GLN A 41 11.31 5.07 -32.94
C GLN A 41 11.40 5.20 -31.41
N SER A 42 10.20 5.18 -30.81
CA SER A 42 9.84 5.01 -29.40
C SER A 42 10.92 5.39 -28.40
N SER A 43 10.64 6.39 -27.55
CA SER A 43 11.25 6.44 -26.22
C SER A 43 11.24 5.02 -25.64
N HIS A 44 12.41 4.40 -25.48
CA HIS A 44 12.50 3.09 -24.86
C HIS A 44 11.94 3.26 -23.46
N ILE A 45 10.75 2.71 -23.21
CA ILE A 45 10.08 2.85 -21.92
C ILE A 45 10.91 2.02 -20.95
N ASP A 46 11.67 2.71 -20.10
CA ASP A 46 12.50 2.07 -19.09
C ASP A 46 11.61 1.51 -17.98
N TYR A 47 11.24 0.24 -18.13
CA TYR A 47 10.42 -0.48 -17.16
C TYR A 47 11.13 -0.61 -15.81
N ASP A 48 12.46 -0.68 -15.79
CA ASP A 48 13.25 -0.76 -14.55
C ASP A 48 13.20 0.57 -13.80
N ALA A 49 13.24 1.70 -14.49
CA ALA A 49 13.08 3.01 -13.86
C ALA A 49 11.71 3.18 -13.20
N VAL A 50 10.64 2.73 -13.87
CA VAL A 50 9.27 2.77 -13.32
C VAL A 50 9.14 1.83 -12.12
N ALA A 51 9.66 0.61 -12.23
CA ALA A 51 9.69 -0.36 -11.13
C ALA A 51 10.45 0.22 -9.93
N TYR A 52 11.66 0.75 -10.14
CA TYR A 52 12.50 1.34 -9.12
C TYR A 52 11.78 2.48 -8.38
N ARG A 53 11.23 3.47 -9.12
CA ARG A 53 10.51 4.61 -8.52
C ARG A 53 9.31 4.15 -7.71
N THR A 54 8.51 3.23 -8.26
CA THR A 54 7.33 2.68 -7.57
C THR A 54 7.76 1.96 -6.29
N GLY A 55 8.81 1.14 -6.35
CA GLY A 55 9.37 0.45 -5.19
C GLY A 55 9.92 1.38 -4.12
N VAL A 56 10.56 2.50 -4.51
CA VAL A 56 10.99 3.56 -3.58
C VAL A 56 9.79 4.18 -2.88
N ILE A 57 8.79 4.65 -3.65
CA ILE A 57 7.62 5.34 -3.11
C ILE A 57 6.89 4.44 -2.11
N LEU A 58 6.62 3.18 -2.46
CA LEU A 58 5.92 2.26 -1.57
C LEU A 58 6.68 1.97 -0.28
N VAL A 59 8.02 1.96 -0.31
CA VAL A 59 8.85 1.54 0.84
C VAL A 59 9.32 2.70 1.72
N GLU A 60 9.36 3.92 1.19
CA GLU A 60 9.91 5.10 1.87
C GLU A 60 8.84 6.16 2.16
N ASP A 61 7.74 6.20 1.41
CA ASP A 61 6.65 7.14 1.62
C ASP A 61 5.54 6.52 2.49
N PRO A 62 4.97 7.27 3.45
CA PRO A 62 3.83 6.80 4.25
C PRO A 62 2.47 6.90 3.54
N GLY A 63 2.40 7.52 2.36
CA GLY A 63 1.18 7.73 1.59
C GLY A 63 0.46 9.03 1.92
N TRP A 64 -0.64 9.27 1.21
CA TRP A 64 -1.48 10.46 1.37
C TRP A 64 -2.97 10.15 1.13
N PRO A 65 -3.90 10.68 1.95
CA PRO A 65 -3.71 11.69 3.02
C PRO A 65 -3.02 11.17 4.28
N ALA A 66 -2.36 12.08 5.00
CA ALA A 66 -1.71 11.78 6.27
C ALA A 66 -2.64 11.94 7.48
N SER A 67 -3.77 12.66 7.33
CA SER A 67 -4.74 12.89 8.40
C SER A 67 -6.17 13.06 7.83
N PRO A 68 -7.10 12.16 8.13
CA PRO A 68 -6.84 10.82 8.67
C PRO A 68 -5.88 10.04 7.73
N PRO A 69 -5.02 9.16 8.27
CA PRO A 69 -4.15 8.32 7.45
C PRO A 69 -4.96 7.50 6.43
N TRP A 70 -4.43 7.36 5.21
CA TRP A 70 -5.15 6.74 4.10
C TRP A 70 -5.57 5.30 4.37
N GLU A 71 -4.82 4.55 5.19
CA GLU A 71 -5.12 3.17 5.56
C GLU A 71 -6.42 3.01 6.36
N PHE A 72 -6.85 4.06 7.06
CA PHE A 72 -8.11 4.08 7.82
C PHE A 72 -9.28 4.66 7.02
N SER A 73 -9.07 5.06 5.77
CA SER A 73 -10.13 5.56 4.92
C SER A 73 -11.14 4.46 4.64
N THR A 74 -12.43 4.75 4.83
CA THR A 74 -13.51 3.80 4.51
C THR A 74 -13.59 3.55 3.00
N ASP A 75 -14.25 2.46 2.59
CA ASP A 75 -14.39 2.14 1.16
C ASP A 75 -15.13 3.22 0.37
N ALA A 76 -16.01 3.97 1.02
CA ALA A 76 -16.68 5.13 0.42
C ALA A 76 -15.75 6.33 0.21
N GLN A 77 -14.71 6.46 1.03
CA GLN A 77 -13.72 7.56 0.99
C GLN A 77 -12.46 7.20 0.21
N LYS A 78 -12.42 6.03 -0.44
CA LYS A 78 -11.22 5.55 -1.14
C LYS A 78 -10.75 6.46 -2.27
N TYR A 79 -11.64 7.29 -2.82
CA TYR A 79 -11.35 8.24 -3.89
C TYR A 79 -10.56 9.47 -3.40
N ASP A 80 -10.55 9.72 -2.08
CA ASP A 80 -9.77 10.82 -1.48
C ASP A 80 -8.30 10.45 -1.30
N ILE A 81 -7.96 9.16 -1.50
CA ILE A 81 -6.59 8.65 -1.43
C ILE A 81 -5.87 9.06 -2.72
N SER A 82 -4.88 9.93 -2.59
CA SER A 82 -4.08 10.39 -3.74
C SER A 82 -2.85 9.53 -3.97
N ARG A 83 -2.27 8.95 -2.91
CA ARG A 83 -1.02 8.21 -3.00
C ARG A 83 -0.95 7.07 -2.01
N PHE A 84 -0.57 5.90 -2.51
CA PHE A 84 -0.16 4.79 -1.68
C PHE A 84 1.29 4.94 -1.24
N GLY A 85 1.53 4.62 0.02
CA GLY A 85 2.84 4.49 0.60
C GLY A 85 2.71 3.59 1.82
N LEU A 86 3.59 2.60 1.95
CA LEU A 86 3.48 1.54 2.95
C LEU A 86 4.38 1.80 4.15
N ALA A 87 5.30 2.76 4.07
CA ALA A 87 6.20 3.10 5.16
C ALA A 87 5.40 3.55 6.39
N ASN A 88 5.89 3.21 7.58
CA ASN A 88 5.25 3.62 8.82
C ASN A 88 5.26 5.15 8.97
N SER A 89 6.44 5.75 8.80
CA SER A 89 6.64 7.20 8.73
C SER A 89 7.71 7.56 7.70
N LYS A 90 7.77 8.84 7.34
CA LYS A 90 8.81 9.39 6.45
C LYS A 90 10.23 9.23 7.02
N ASP A 91 10.35 9.27 8.34
CA ASP A 91 11.63 9.15 9.03
C ASP A 91 12.06 7.68 9.21
N SER A 92 11.19 6.72 8.84
CA SER A 92 11.43 5.29 8.96
C SER A 92 11.36 4.55 7.63
N PRO A 93 12.28 4.82 6.68
CA PRO A 93 12.29 4.12 5.40
C PRO A 93 12.51 2.61 5.62
N SER A 94 11.92 1.78 4.77
CA SER A 94 12.03 0.32 4.83
C SER A 94 11.39 -0.36 6.05
N ILE A 95 10.67 0.39 6.89
CA ILE A 95 9.79 -0.16 7.93
C ILE A 95 8.35 0.14 7.53
N LEU A 96 7.63 -0.90 7.14
CA LEU A 96 6.25 -0.80 6.67
C LEU A 96 5.27 -1.00 7.84
N SER A 97 4.10 -0.37 7.77
CA SER A 97 2.99 -0.67 8.68
C SER A 97 2.22 -1.89 8.17
N GLN A 98 1.94 -2.87 9.05
CA GLN A 98 1.13 -4.03 8.69
C GLN A 98 -0.29 -3.62 8.26
N ASP A 99 -0.87 -2.59 8.87
CA ASP A 99 -2.20 -2.09 8.53
C ASP A 99 -2.24 -1.54 7.09
N LYS A 100 -1.20 -0.80 6.69
CA LYS A 100 -1.04 -0.28 5.32
C LYS A 100 -0.88 -1.41 4.30
N VAL A 101 -0.06 -2.42 4.61
CA VAL A 101 0.14 -3.59 3.75
C VAL A 101 -1.18 -4.33 3.56
N ASN A 102 -1.88 -4.65 4.66
CA ASN A 102 -3.18 -5.31 4.62
C ASN A 102 -4.22 -4.52 3.83
N ARG A 103 -4.27 -3.20 4.03
CA ARG A 103 -5.17 -2.31 3.28
C ARG A 103 -4.80 -2.25 1.81
N PHE A 104 -3.52 -2.18 1.46
CA PHE A 104 -3.06 -2.12 0.08
C PHE A 104 -3.44 -3.38 -0.72
N PHE A 105 -3.40 -4.56 -0.11
CA PHE A 105 -3.75 -5.84 -0.76
C PHE A 105 -5.20 -6.28 -0.54
N CYS A 106 -6.04 -5.43 0.07
CA CYS A 106 -7.45 -5.78 0.29
C CYS A 106 -8.28 -5.70 -1.00
N THR A 107 -9.48 -6.26 -0.98
CA THR A 107 -10.40 -6.29 -2.13
C THR A 107 -11.12 -4.95 -2.39
N SER A 108 -10.90 -3.92 -1.58
CA SER A 108 -11.59 -2.62 -1.71
C SER A 108 -11.05 -1.77 -2.88
N PHE A 109 -9.82 -2.01 -3.31
CA PHE A 109 -9.21 -1.32 -4.45
C PHE A 109 -9.39 -2.11 -5.75
N ILE A 110 -9.73 -1.40 -6.82
CA ILE A 110 -9.99 -1.98 -8.13
C ILE A 110 -8.69 -1.95 -8.93
N TYR A 111 -8.18 -3.13 -9.27
CA TYR A 111 -7.05 -3.27 -10.18
C TYR A 111 -7.53 -3.19 -11.65
N PRO A 112 -6.80 -2.49 -12.54
CA PRO A 112 -5.54 -1.77 -12.30
C PRO A 112 -5.71 -0.28 -11.93
N ASP A 113 -6.92 0.27 -12.08
CA ASP A 113 -7.20 1.71 -12.09
C ASP A 113 -6.78 2.44 -10.79
N ASP A 114 -7.15 1.89 -9.63
CA ASP A 114 -6.84 2.51 -8.33
C ASP A 114 -5.32 2.52 -8.08
N TYR A 115 -4.58 1.53 -8.60
CA TYR A 115 -3.13 1.40 -8.39
C TYR A 115 -2.31 2.20 -9.41
N HIS A 116 -2.79 2.34 -10.65
CA HIS A 116 -2.15 3.18 -11.66
C HIS A 116 -1.99 4.62 -11.19
N THR A 117 -3.10 5.18 -10.70
CA THR A 117 -3.20 6.58 -10.30
C THR A 117 -2.49 6.87 -8.98
N ARG A 118 -2.37 5.88 -8.08
CA ARG A 118 -1.91 6.09 -6.69
C ARG A 118 -0.58 5.43 -6.34
N ALA A 119 -0.11 4.44 -7.10
CA ALA A 119 1.17 3.76 -6.83
C ALA A 119 2.22 4.01 -7.93
N ILE A 120 1.86 3.87 -9.21
CA ILE A 120 2.84 3.87 -10.30
C ILE A 120 3.17 5.27 -10.80
N PHE A 121 2.21 6.21 -10.73
CA PHE A 121 2.36 7.60 -11.17
C PHE A 121 2.90 7.70 -12.60
N GLY A 122 2.08 7.35 -13.59
CA GLY A 122 2.45 7.48 -14.99
C GLY A 122 1.25 7.48 -15.93
N ASP A 123 1.40 8.14 -17.07
CA ASP A 123 0.33 8.28 -18.06
C ASP A 123 0.20 7.05 -18.98
N ASN A 124 1.20 6.15 -18.94
CA ASN A 124 1.20 4.93 -19.71
C ASN A 124 0.45 3.80 -18.98
N PRO A 125 -0.37 3.00 -19.68
CA PRO A 125 -1.11 1.88 -19.11
C PRO A 125 -0.20 0.65 -18.90
N TYR A 126 0.73 0.76 -17.96
CA TYR A 126 1.62 -0.33 -17.57
C TYR A 126 0.86 -1.57 -17.09
N ARG A 127 1.30 -2.75 -17.51
CA ARG A 127 0.94 -3.99 -16.83
C ARG A 127 1.95 -4.23 -15.72
N PHE A 128 1.49 -4.48 -14.50
CA PHE A 128 2.38 -4.59 -13.35
C PHE A 128 1.91 -5.66 -12.37
N ASN A 129 2.84 -6.09 -11.53
CA ASN A 129 2.57 -6.94 -10.40
C ASN A 129 3.35 -6.39 -9.19
N ILE A 130 2.66 -6.20 -8.07
CA ILE A 130 3.26 -5.84 -6.80
C ILE A 130 3.00 -6.98 -5.84
N SER A 131 4.05 -7.50 -5.22
CA SER A 131 3.94 -8.61 -4.28
C SER A 131 4.79 -8.39 -3.04
N VAL A 132 4.29 -8.82 -1.89
CA VAL A 132 5.01 -8.88 -0.62
C VAL A 132 5.00 -10.32 -0.12
N ARG A 133 6.19 -10.81 0.23
CA ARG A 133 6.37 -12.11 0.85
C ARG A 133 6.92 -11.91 2.25
N ASP A 134 6.23 -12.49 3.22
CA ASP A 134 6.74 -12.64 4.58
C ASP A 134 7.61 -13.91 4.65
N GLU A 135 8.86 -13.74 5.05
CA GLU A 135 9.83 -14.84 5.18
C GLU A 135 9.59 -15.71 6.42
N GLU A 136 8.97 -15.16 7.48
CA GLU A 136 8.71 -15.89 8.72
C GLU A 136 7.46 -16.76 8.59
N THR A 137 6.37 -16.18 8.09
CA THR A 137 5.09 -16.89 7.96
C THR A 137 4.93 -17.60 6.62
N GLY A 138 5.75 -17.26 5.62
CA GLY A 138 5.63 -17.74 4.25
C GLY A 138 4.41 -17.17 3.51
N GLN A 139 3.65 -16.26 4.12
CA GLN A 139 2.51 -15.64 3.48
C GLN A 139 2.96 -14.76 2.31
N ASN A 140 2.25 -14.88 1.20
CA ASN A 140 2.47 -14.08 0.01
C ASN A 140 1.18 -13.34 -0.34
N GLN A 141 1.29 -12.04 -0.53
CA GLN A 141 0.22 -11.17 -1.01
C GLN A 141 0.68 -10.55 -2.31
N SER A 142 -0.15 -10.59 -3.34
CA SER A 142 0.17 -10.00 -4.64
C SER A 142 -1.06 -9.37 -5.27
N VAL A 143 -0.86 -8.26 -5.96
CA VAL A 143 -1.85 -7.63 -6.82
C VAL A 143 -1.26 -7.39 -8.20
N GLY A 144 -2.01 -7.79 -9.22
CA GLY A 144 -1.74 -7.46 -10.61
C GLY A 144 -1.52 -8.66 -11.52
N ASP A 145 -0.92 -8.39 -12.68
CA ASP A 145 -0.87 -9.31 -13.80
C ASP A 145 0.17 -10.42 -13.63
N ILE A 146 0.02 -11.48 -14.43
CA ILE A 146 1.07 -12.48 -14.62
C ILE A 146 2.23 -11.81 -15.36
N LEU A 147 3.45 -11.99 -14.83
CA LEU A 147 4.68 -11.42 -15.38
C LEU A 147 5.00 -12.06 -16.75
N PRO A 148 5.10 -11.27 -17.84
CA PRO A 148 5.51 -11.77 -19.15
C PRO A 148 7.03 -12.01 -19.23
N ASP A 149 7.52 -12.58 -20.32
CA ASP A 149 8.96 -12.66 -20.57
C ASP A 149 9.52 -11.28 -20.97
N GLY A 150 10.47 -10.75 -20.20
CA GLY A 150 11.09 -9.44 -20.44
C GLY A 150 10.33 -8.26 -19.81
N TYR A 151 10.45 -8.12 -18.49
CA TYR A 151 9.87 -7.03 -17.70
C TYR A 151 10.94 -6.37 -16.83
N GLY A 152 10.73 -5.10 -16.49
CA GLY A 152 11.56 -4.42 -15.50
C GLY A 152 11.11 -4.75 -14.08
N TYR A 153 12.05 -4.88 -13.15
CA TYR A 153 11.72 -5.29 -11.78
C TYR A 153 12.64 -4.68 -10.73
N ILE A 154 12.09 -4.53 -9.52
CA ILE A 154 12.85 -4.20 -8.33
C ILE A 154 12.40 -5.10 -7.19
N ARG A 155 13.35 -5.55 -6.36
CA ARG A 155 13.08 -6.25 -5.11
C ARG A 155 13.74 -5.50 -3.96
N ARG A 156 13.01 -5.34 -2.86
CA ARG A 156 13.48 -4.68 -1.65
C ARG A 156 13.23 -5.57 -0.43
N LEU A 157 14.18 -5.59 0.49
CA LEU A 157 14.00 -6.20 1.80
C LEU A 157 13.52 -5.12 2.77
N VAL A 158 12.42 -5.40 3.46
CA VAL A 158 11.75 -4.47 4.36
C VAL A 158 11.41 -5.17 5.66
N LYS A 159 11.16 -4.39 6.72
CA LYS A 159 10.58 -4.89 7.97
C LYS A 159 9.12 -4.47 8.02
N ILE A 160 8.25 -5.35 8.48
CA ILE A 160 6.84 -5.01 8.70
C ILE A 160 6.63 -4.88 10.21
N LYS A 161 6.16 -3.71 10.65
CA LYS A 161 5.80 -3.47 12.04
C LYS A 161 4.38 -3.97 12.27
N SER A 162 4.25 -5.00 13.10
CA SER A 162 2.95 -5.53 13.50
C SER A 162 2.23 -4.64 14.53
N PRO A 163 0.89 -4.74 14.63
CA PRO A 163 0.12 -4.11 15.68
C PRO A 163 0.65 -4.46 17.07
N SER A 164 0.53 -3.51 17.99
CA SER A 164 0.91 -3.75 19.38
C SER A 164 -0.11 -4.67 20.04
N ASN A 165 0.37 -5.77 20.64
CA ASN A 165 -0.48 -6.78 21.24
C ASN A 165 -0.22 -6.88 22.75
N ALA A 166 -1.29 -6.82 23.53
CA ALA A 166 -1.27 -7.13 24.96
C ALA A 166 -2.20 -8.32 25.23
N SER A 167 -1.67 -9.39 25.83
CA SER A 167 -2.45 -10.54 26.26
C SER A 167 -2.73 -10.51 27.76
N ILE A 168 -4.00 -10.68 28.12
CA ILE A 168 -4.49 -10.78 29.49
C ILE A 168 -5.03 -12.20 29.66
N GLY A 169 -4.30 -13.04 30.40
CA GLY A 169 -4.64 -14.45 30.62
C GLY A 169 -4.80 -14.82 32.08
N SER A 170 -4.83 -16.13 32.34
CA SER A 170 -5.09 -16.70 33.69
C SER A 170 -4.22 -16.13 34.82
N SER A 171 -2.93 -15.89 34.57
CA SER A 171 -2.01 -15.31 35.57
C SER A 171 -2.46 -13.93 36.04
N TYR A 172 -2.98 -13.10 35.13
CA TYR A 172 -3.50 -11.78 35.47
C TYR A 172 -4.75 -11.89 36.34
N PHE A 173 -5.66 -12.82 36.01
CA PHE A 173 -6.88 -13.03 36.76
C PHE A 173 -6.61 -13.53 38.19
N VAL A 174 -5.67 -14.47 38.35
CA VAL A 174 -5.28 -14.99 39.67
C VAL A 174 -4.60 -13.91 40.50
N ASN A 175 -3.65 -13.17 39.94
CA ASN A 175 -2.90 -12.14 40.66
C ASN A 175 -3.80 -10.98 41.14
N HIS A 176 -4.85 -10.66 40.40
CA HIS A 176 -5.78 -9.59 40.74
C HIS A 176 -7.07 -10.09 41.42
N LYS A 177 -7.13 -11.38 41.80
CA LYS A 177 -8.29 -11.99 42.47
C LYS A 177 -9.61 -11.82 41.70
N TYR A 178 -9.53 -11.84 40.38
CA TYR A 178 -10.70 -11.96 39.50
C TYR A 178 -11.21 -13.41 39.44
N ASN A 179 -10.44 -14.37 39.95
CA ASN A 179 -10.95 -15.69 40.29
C ASN A 179 -11.69 -15.60 41.63
N ASN A 180 -12.91 -16.12 41.71
CA ASN A 180 -13.70 -16.21 42.94
C ASN A 180 -13.11 -17.20 43.99
N THR A 181 -11.78 -17.39 44.02
CA THR A 181 -11.09 -18.25 44.99
C THR A 181 -10.96 -17.52 46.33
N GLY A 182 -11.69 -17.96 47.35
CA GLY A 182 -11.53 -17.47 48.74
C GLY A 182 -12.54 -16.42 49.18
N VAL A 183 -13.58 -16.17 48.39
CA VAL A 183 -14.75 -15.42 48.82
C VAL A 183 -15.70 -16.40 49.54
N PRO A 184 -16.19 -16.10 50.76
CA PRO A 184 -17.20 -16.93 51.42
C PRO A 184 -18.36 -17.21 50.46
N SER A 185 -18.96 -18.40 50.54
CA SER A 185 -20.08 -18.86 49.69
C SER A 185 -21.25 -17.87 49.58
N ASP A 186 -21.31 -16.90 50.48
CA ASP A 186 -22.38 -15.92 50.66
C ASP A 186 -22.15 -14.65 49.81
N PHE A 187 -20.96 -14.47 49.24
CA PHE A 187 -20.62 -13.37 48.34
C PHE A 187 -20.38 -13.90 46.93
N ASN A 188 -21.47 -14.23 46.24
CA ASN A 188 -21.41 -14.62 44.83
C ASN A 188 -21.10 -13.40 43.95
N VAL A 189 -19.83 -13.16 43.65
CA VAL A 189 -19.42 -12.08 42.72
C VAL A 189 -19.87 -12.47 41.32
N SER A 190 -21.04 -11.99 40.92
CA SER A 190 -21.66 -12.27 39.62
C SER A 190 -21.19 -11.30 38.53
N ARG A 191 -20.44 -10.26 38.90
CA ARG A 191 -19.95 -9.20 38.00
C ARG A 191 -18.53 -8.80 38.36
N HIS A 192 -17.63 -8.92 37.40
CA HIS A 192 -16.28 -8.35 37.47
C HIS A 192 -16.21 -7.14 36.55
N GLU A 193 -15.65 -6.04 37.05
CA GLU A 193 -15.35 -4.85 36.27
C GLU A 193 -13.84 -4.68 36.26
N PHE A 194 -13.28 -4.47 35.06
CA PHE A 194 -11.88 -4.12 34.89
C PHE A 194 -11.81 -2.92 33.94
N SER A 195 -10.81 -2.07 34.17
CA SER A 195 -10.56 -0.89 33.33
C SER A 195 -9.20 -1.03 32.69
N ILE A 196 -9.12 -0.75 31.39
CA ILE A 196 -7.87 -0.70 30.65
C ILE A 196 -7.50 0.77 30.47
N LEU A 197 -6.34 1.16 30.99
CA LEU A 197 -5.76 2.47 30.78
C LEU A 197 -4.69 2.39 29.69
N ILE A 198 -4.95 3.01 28.54
CA ILE A 198 -3.96 3.20 27.48
C ILE A 198 -3.35 4.60 27.68
N ASN A 199 -2.10 4.64 28.15
CA ASN A 199 -1.39 5.90 28.37
C ASN A 199 -0.53 6.24 27.14
N ASN A 200 -1.07 7.08 26.26
CA ASN A 200 -0.41 7.47 25.00
C ASN A 200 0.98 8.08 25.23
N THR A 201 1.12 8.96 26.24
CA THR A 201 2.39 9.60 26.56
C THR A 201 3.45 8.56 26.87
N ARG A 202 3.14 7.58 27.75
CA ARG A 202 4.10 6.51 28.07
C ARG A 202 4.44 5.66 26.85
N LEU A 203 3.44 5.27 26.06
CA LEU A 203 3.63 4.46 24.85
C LEU A 203 4.51 5.14 23.79
N GLN A 204 4.47 6.46 23.72
CA GLN A 204 5.31 7.25 22.81
C GLN A 204 6.67 7.61 23.44
N THR A 205 6.79 7.78 24.76
CA THR A 205 8.06 8.23 25.38
C THR A 205 8.95 7.11 25.88
N GLU A 206 8.41 5.94 26.24
CA GLU A 206 9.20 4.85 26.84
C GLU A 206 10.06 4.13 25.80
N GLN A 207 9.62 4.10 24.54
CA GLN A 207 10.40 3.52 23.46
C GLN A 207 11.43 4.52 22.94
N LYS A 208 12.72 4.16 23.10
CA LYS A 208 13.86 5.02 22.71
C LYS A 208 13.95 5.27 21.21
N ASN A 209 13.53 4.29 20.40
CA ASN A 209 13.56 4.41 18.96
C ASN A 209 12.18 4.85 18.44
N PRO A 210 12.07 6.06 17.84
CA PRO A 210 10.82 6.57 17.28
C PRO A 210 10.11 5.62 16.32
N MET A 211 10.87 4.80 15.58
CA MET A 211 10.32 3.84 14.62
C MET A 211 9.44 2.76 15.25
N TYR A 212 9.66 2.46 16.53
CA TYR A 212 8.95 1.41 17.26
C TYR A 212 8.06 1.97 18.38
N GLN A 213 7.90 3.29 18.46
CA GLN A 213 6.95 3.92 19.39
C GLN A 213 5.54 3.47 19.03
N ILE A 214 4.72 3.24 20.04
CA ILE A 214 3.36 2.80 19.86
C ILE A 214 2.50 4.05 19.84
N ASP A 215 1.83 4.30 18.70
CA ASP A 215 0.91 5.43 18.56
C ASP A 215 -0.52 4.92 18.41
N PRO A 216 -1.31 4.89 19.50
CA PRO A 216 -2.70 4.43 19.48
C PRO A 216 -3.62 5.24 18.55
N VAL A 217 -3.20 6.42 18.10
CA VAL A 217 -3.97 7.26 17.17
C VAL A 217 -3.77 6.80 15.72
N ARG A 218 -2.60 6.23 15.40
CA ARG A 218 -2.20 5.88 14.03
C ARG A 218 -2.01 4.38 13.80
N GLU A 219 -2.03 3.59 14.87
CA GLU A 219 -1.75 2.16 14.81
C GLU A 219 -2.84 1.40 15.56
N GLN A 220 -3.22 0.23 15.05
CA GLN A 220 -4.13 -0.65 15.75
C GLN A 220 -3.46 -1.25 17.01
N ILE A 221 -4.23 -1.35 18.09
CA ILE A 221 -3.84 -2.03 19.32
C ILE A 221 -4.75 -3.22 19.51
N MET A 222 -4.15 -4.39 19.68
CA MET A 222 -4.84 -5.63 19.95
C MET A 222 -4.76 -5.95 21.44
N ILE A 223 -5.92 -6.16 22.06
CA ILE A 223 -6.02 -6.61 23.45
C ILE A 223 -6.68 -7.98 23.45
N ASN A 224 -5.87 -9.01 23.68
CA ASN A 224 -6.32 -10.38 23.68
C ASN A 224 -6.63 -10.82 25.11
N ILE A 225 -7.90 -11.11 25.39
CA ILE A 225 -8.33 -11.65 26.67
C ILE A 225 -8.53 -13.15 26.50
N THR A 226 -7.63 -13.95 27.08
CA THR A 226 -7.62 -15.41 26.98
C THR A 226 -8.06 -16.04 28.29
N ASP A 227 -8.29 -17.35 28.31
CA ASP A 227 -8.51 -18.15 29.52
C ASP A 227 -9.68 -17.71 30.42
N LEU A 228 -10.66 -17.00 29.86
CA LEU A 228 -11.85 -16.56 30.61
C LEU A 228 -12.61 -17.73 31.26
N ASN A 229 -12.53 -18.94 30.70
CA ASN A 229 -13.15 -20.12 31.30
C ASN A 229 -12.57 -20.46 32.69
N SER A 230 -11.32 -20.07 32.98
CA SER A 230 -10.68 -20.29 34.28
C SER A 230 -11.21 -19.39 35.39
N THR A 231 -11.94 -18.33 35.06
CA THR A 231 -12.58 -17.45 36.06
C THR A 231 -13.97 -17.95 36.48
N ILE A 232 -14.51 -18.95 35.78
CA ILE A 232 -15.81 -19.54 36.08
C ILE A 232 -15.67 -20.52 37.23
N PHE A 233 -16.44 -20.28 38.31
CA PHE A 233 -16.68 -21.30 39.32
C PHE A 233 -17.89 -22.15 38.93
N PRO A 234 -17.77 -23.48 38.82
CA PRO A 234 -18.93 -24.33 38.64
C PRO A 234 -19.81 -24.24 39.89
N SER A 235 -21.05 -23.79 39.72
CA SER A 235 -22.05 -23.88 40.79
C SER A 235 -22.29 -25.35 41.13
N PRO A 236 -22.22 -25.77 42.41
CA PRO A 236 -22.44 -27.16 42.81
C PRO A 236 -23.88 -27.65 42.56
N LEU A 237 -24.81 -26.77 42.13
CA LEU A 237 -26.24 -27.05 42.04
C LEU A 237 -26.80 -27.21 40.61
N THR A 238 -26.00 -27.13 39.56
CA THR A 238 -26.50 -27.32 38.18
C THR A 238 -25.48 -28.05 37.31
N THR A 239 -25.62 -29.37 37.20
CA THR A 239 -24.65 -30.26 36.57
C THR A 239 -24.68 -30.32 35.04
N ASN A 240 -25.46 -29.51 34.31
CA ASN A 240 -25.58 -29.66 32.84
C ASN A 240 -25.89 -28.38 32.03
N LEU A 241 -25.74 -27.18 32.59
CA LEU A 241 -25.92 -25.94 31.82
C LEU A 241 -24.56 -25.29 31.53
N PRO A 242 -24.25 -24.96 30.26
CA PRO A 242 -23.02 -24.25 29.94
C PRO A 242 -23.05 -22.89 30.63
N VAL A 243 -22.07 -22.62 31.49
CA VAL A 243 -21.91 -21.31 32.11
C VAL A 243 -21.45 -20.35 31.02
N LYS A 244 -22.29 -19.37 30.71
CA LYS A 244 -22.02 -18.38 29.67
C LYS A 244 -21.43 -17.14 30.33
N ILE A 245 -20.22 -16.76 29.91
CA ILE A 245 -19.68 -15.44 30.20
C ILE A 245 -20.34 -14.47 29.23
N LYS A 246 -21.21 -13.61 29.75
CA LYS A 246 -21.85 -12.56 28.96
C LYS A 246 -21.07 -11.26 29.11
N LEU A 247 -20.55 -10.75 28.01
CA LEU A 247 -20.02 -9.40 27.94
C LEU A 247 -21.20 -8.43 27.87
N ASP A 248 -21.56 -7.84 29.01
CA ASP A 248 -22.75 -6.97 29.09
C ASP A 248 -22.52 -5.59 28.47
N SER A 249 -21.33 -5.01 28.62
CA SER A 249 -21.00 -3.72 28.03
C SER A 249 -19.49 -3.52 27.93
N ILE A 250 -19.02 -3.00 26.80
CA ILE A 250 -17.70 -2.36 26.70
C ILE A 250 -17.94 -0.85 26.76
N LYS A 251 -17.26 -0.17 27.68
CA LYS A 251 -17.21 1.29 27.73
C LYS A 251 -15.78 1.73 27.46
N VAL A 252 -15.59 2.55 26.44
CA VAL A 252 -14.30 3.15 26.12
C VAL A 252 -14.34 4.58 26.60
N TYR A 253 -13.45 4.92 27.53
CA TYR A 253 -13.29 6.27 28.03
C TYR A 253 -12.00 6.85 27.47
N LYS A 254 -12.08 7.95 26.74
CA LYS A 254 -10.91 8.78 26.41
C LYS A 254 -10.77 9.81 27.52
N THR A 255 -9.74 9.70 28.33
CA THR A 255 -9.36 10.77 29.25
C THR A 255 -8.68 11.86 28.42
N GLU A 256 -9.31 13.02 28.27
CA GLU A 256 -8.73 14.13 27.52
C GLU A 256 -7.40 14.56 28.16
N GLY A 257 -6.33 14.50 27.38
CA GLY A 257 -4.97 14.81 27.80
C GLY A 257 -3.95 14.34 26.76
N GLY A 258 -3.92 15.00 25.60
CA GLY A 258 -3.01 14.71 24.48
C GLY A 258 -3.75 14.38 23.19
#